data_AF-A0A2E8DC52-F1
#
_entry.id   AF-A0A2E8DC52-F1
#
_cell.length_a   1.000
_cell.length_b   1.000
_cell.length_c   1.000
_cell.angle_alpha   90.00
_cell.angle_beta   90.00
_cell.angle_gamma   90.00
#
_symmetry.space_group_name_H-M   'P 1'
#
loop_
_entity.id
_entity.type
_entity.pdbx_description
1 polymer ?
#
loop_
_entity_poly.entity_id
_entity_poly.type
_entity_poly.pdbx_seq_one_letter_code
_entity_poly.pdbx_strand_id
1 'polypeptide(L)'
;MIATPILVAAQDQAKESPERDTSAIVAAAGEPFVAIALLRELPRQLGATDLVELQHLDRNLEAPTTEAEREFARELLLVLARSSELRSLGYVHQVFETVPWRRQDAARAIAEFAIDQRRRAADWRLLVRSLPVVDDDDARVILQSLQMFPQRGTKPHWLREVILAGLRSGDVGKSEAAKLLSHWTGSQLHDGDPTKGPLSQWQAWFDEKYPELPEPILPVDSPTSRYTYAKLLTFLGGERGAKGDPQSGANVFEKAQCIKCHRFGARGEAMGPDLTNVRQRFQLKQILEATVFPSQSITDQHETTTIVTTDGQIFSGVLAAADGKIVVLQANGNKAIVDRRDIEEALPSRKSAMPDGLLDPLSLDEIADLFAYMRDRQQ
;
A
#
# COMPACT_ATOMS: atom_id res chain seq x y z
N MET A 1 28.07 -66.39 -6.04
CA MET A 1 27.17 -65.40 -5.43
C MET A 1 28.01 -64.42 -4.64
N ILE A 2 27.88 -63.12 -4.99
CA ILE A 2 28.15 -61.91 -4.18
C ILE A 2 29.62 -61.57 -3.87
N ALA A 3 30.12 -60.47 -4.48
CA ALA A 3 30.72 -59.30 -3.81
C ALA A 3 31.28 -58.29 -4.84
N THR A 4 30.88 -57.01 -4.70
CA THR A 4 31.34 -55.80 -5.40
C THR A 4 32.79 -55.45 -5.02
N PRO A 5 33.52 -54.66 -5.84
CA PRO A 5 33.87 -53.32 -5.36
C PRO A 5 33.80 -52.22 -6.43
N ILE A 6 33.15 -51.13 -6.01
CA ILE A 6 33.24 -49.76 -6.52
C ILE A 6 34.55 -49.20 -5.99
N LEU A 7 35.49 -48.82 -6.86
CA LEU A 7 36.43 -47.70 -6.63
C LEU A 7 37.24 -47.44 -7.91
N VAL A 8 37.54 -46.15 -8.14
CA VAL A 8 38.42 -45.59 -9.18
C VAL A 8 37.76 -45.31 -10.54
N ALA A 9 36.88 -44.30 -10.54
CA ALA A 9 36.74 -43.36 -11.66
C ALA A 9 36.09 -42.05 -11.14
N ALA A 10 36.71 -41.46 -10.12
CA ALA A 10 36.29 -40.18 -9.56
C ALA A 10 37.55 -39.38 -9.24
N GLN A 11 38.19 -38.81 -10.26
CA GLN A 11 39.24 -37.78 -10.16
C GLN A 11 39.72 -37.43 -11.57
N ASP A 12 38.89 -36.77 -12.39
CA ASP A 12 39.42 -35.79 -13.37
C ASP A 12 38.38 -34.89 -14.06
N GLN A 13 37.33 -34.46 -13.33
CA GLN A 13 36.49 -33.34 -13.78
C GLN A 13 36.20 -32.41 -12.61
N ALA A 14 37.21 -31.63 -12.26
CA ALA A 14 37.10 -30.53 -11.31
C ALA A 14 37.74 -29.29 -11.94
N LYS A 15 37.02 -28.64 -12.87
CA LYS A 15 37.30 -27.27 -13.32
C LYS A 15 36.18 -26.63 -14.16
N GLU A 16 34.92 -26.84 -13.77
CA GLU A 16 33.83 -25.91 -14.12
C GLU A 16 33.09 -25.58 -12.82
N SER A 17 32.89 -24.28 -12.58
CA SER A 17 32.10 -23.79 -11.45
C SER A 17 30.70 -24.43 -11.53
N PRO A 18 30.04 -24.82 -10.42
CA PRO A 18 28.66 -25.26 -10.49
C PRO A 18 27.81 -24.02 -10.81
N GLU A 19 27.61 -23.75 -12.10
CA GLU A 19 26.52 -22.92 -12.57
C GLU A 19 25.24 -23.61 -12.10
N ARG A 20 24.70 -23.18 -10.96
CA ARG A 20 23.35 -23.56 -10.54
C ARG A 20 22.39 -22.86 -11.49
N ASP A 21 22.07 -23.59 -12.56
CA ASP A 21 21.24 -23.14 -13.66
C ASP A 21 19.82 -22.79 -13.18
N THR A 22 19.40 -21.55 -13.42
CA THR A 22 18.05 -21.07 -13.12
C THR A 22 16.95 -21.85 -13.86
N SER A 23 17.32 -22.65 -14.87
CA SER A 23 16.45 -23.61 -15.55
C SER A 23 15.70 -24.55 -14.61
N ALA A 24 16.34 -25.01 -13.52
CA ALA A 24 15.68 -25.90 -12.54
C ALA A 24 14.54 -25.17 -11.80
N ILE A 25 14.70 -23.88 -11.53
CA ILE A 25 13.68 -23.04 -10.88
C ILE A 25 12.52 -22.78 -11.84
N VAL A 26 12.83 -22.50 -13.12
CA VAL A 26 11.81 -22.34 -14.16
C VAL A 26 10.99 -23.62 -14.34
N ALA A 27 11.65 -24.78 -14.36
CA ALA A 27 10.96 -26.07 -14.45
C ALA A 27 10.09 -26.36 -13.21
N ALA A 28 10.53 -25.93 -12.03
CA ALA A 28 9.80 -26.08 -10.77
C ALA A 28 8.78 -24.97 -10.50
N ALA A 29 8.54 -24.02 -11.42
CA ALA A 29 7.67 -22.87 -11.17
C ALA A 29 6.21 -23.26 -10.80
N GLY A 30 5.74 -24.42 -11.26
CA GLY A 30 4.45 -24.99 -10.88
C GLY A 30 4.41 -25.67 -9.50
N GLU A 31 5.55 -25.82 -8.84
CA GLU A 31 5.71 -26.41 -7.51
C GLU A 31 6.38 -25.41 -6.54
N PRO A 32 5.61 -24.47 -5.94
CA PRO A 32 6.17 -23.33 -5.22
C PRO A 32 7.17 -23.70 -4.12
N PHE A 33 6.92 -24.77 -3.35
CA PHE A 33 7.83 -25.21 -2.29
C PHE A 33 9.20 -25.63 -2.82
N VAL A 34 9.23 -26.34 -3.96
CA VAL A 34 10.47 -26.78 -4.60
C VAL A 34 11.21 -25.57 -5.18
N ALA A 35 10.49 -24.69 -5.88
CA ALA A 35 11.07 -23.49 -6.47
C ALA A 35 11.66 -22.54 -5.40
N ILE A 36 10.99 -22.35 -4.27
CA ILE A 36 11.49 -21.56 -3.12
C ILE A 36 12.79 -22.17 -2.57
N ALA A 37 12.84 -23.49 -2.37
CA ALA A 37 14.05 -24.15 -1.87
C ALA A 37 15.24 -23.93 -2.83
N LEU A 38 15.01 -24.10 -4.13
CA LEU A 38 16.03 -23.85 -5.17
C LEU A 38 16.49 -22.38 -5.20
N LEU A 39 15.56 -21.42 -5.09
CA LEU A 39 15.88 -19.99 -5.04
C LEU A 39 16.76 -19.63 -3.83
N ARG A 40 16.48 -20.21 -2.65
CA ARG A 40 17.26 -19.98 -1.43
C ARG A 40 18.67 -20.54 -1.52
N GLU A 41 18.88 -21.56 -2.36
CA GLU A 41 20.19 -22.13 -2.62
C GLU A 41 21.03 -21.34 -3.65
N LEU A 42 20.43 -20.44 -4.43
CA LEU A 42 21.19 -19.65 -5.40
C LEU A 42 22.27 -18.78 -4.72
N PRO A 43 23.48 -18.70 -5.31
CA PRO A 43 24.55 -17.85 -4.79
C PRO A 43 24.12 -16.36 -4.77
N ARG A 44 24.79 -15.55 -3.94
CA ARG A 44 24.52 -14.10 -3.87
C ARG A 44 24.86 -13.38 -5.18
N GLN A 45 25.87 -13.83 -5.92
CA GLN A 45 26.22 -13.29 -7.23
C GLN A 45 25.70 -14.23 -8.31
N LEU A 46 24.90 -13.69 -9.24
CA LEU A 46 24.30 -14.41 -10.35
C LEU A 46 24.79 -13.86 -11.68
N GLY A 47 24.80 -14.71 -12.71
CA GLY A 47 25.12 -14.31 -14.08
C GLY A 47 24.05 -13.40 -14.66
N ALA A 48 24.40 -12.63 -15.70
CA ALA A 48 23.43 -11.76 -16.37
C ALA A 48 22.29 -12.55 -17.01
N THR A 49 22.56 -13.76 -17.52
CA THR A 49 21.57 -14.67 -18.10
C THR A 49 20.58 -15.12 -17.04
N ASP A 50 21.05 -15.64 -15.90
CA ASP A 50 20.22 -16.07 -14.77
C ASP A 50 19.27 -14.98 -14.28
N LEU A 51 19.79 -13.74 -14.16
CA LEU A 51 18.99 -12.60 -13.74
C LEU A 51 17.88 -12.27 -14.76
N VAL A 52 18.16 -12.39 -16.06
CA VAL A 52 17.15 -12.18 -17.11
C VAL A 52 16.10 -13.29 -17.07
N GLU A 53 16.49 -14.54 -16.85
CA GLU A 53 15.56 -15.66 -16.73
C GLU A 53 14.63 -15.52 -15.52
N LEU A 54 15.18 -15.16 -14.35
CA LEU A 54 14.39 -14.93 -13.14
C LEU A 54 13.44 -13.73 -13.29
N GLN A 55 13.86 -12.66 -13.97
CA GLN A 55 12.97 -11.54 -14.30
C GLN A 55 11.86 -11.96 -15.26
N HIS A 56 12.17 -12.79 -16.26
CA HIS A 56 11.18 -13.31 -17.19
C HIS A 56 10.16 -14.21 -16.47
N LEU A 57 10.64 -15.08 -15.57
CA LEU A 57 9.79 -15.91 -14.73
C LEU A 57 8.86 -15.06 -13.87
N ASP A 58 9.39 -14.04 -13.19
CA ASP A 58 8.61 -13.16 -12.32
C ASP A 58 7.53 -12.36 -13.09
N ARG A 59 7.83 -11.88 -14.30
CA ARG A 59 6.87 -11.15 -15.16
C ARG A 59 5.69 -12.00 -15.60
N ASN A 60 5.89 -13.31 -15.72
CA ASN A 60 4.87 -14.25 -16.18
C ASN A 60 4.09 -14.87 -15.03
N LEU A 61 4.36 -14.49 -13.78
CA LEU A 61 3.54 -14.92 -12.65
C LEU A 61 2.13 -14.33 -12.74
N GLU A 62 1.14 -15.20 -12.56
CA GLU A 62 -0.22 -14.80 -12.29
C GLU A 62 -0.37 -14.33 -10.83
N ALA A 63 -1.49 -13.65 -10.52
CA ALA A 63 -1.77 -13.25 -9.15
C ALA A 63 -1.93 -14.51 -8.28
N PRO A 64 -1.16 -14.67 -7.19
CA PRO A 64 -1.11 -15.88 -6.41
C PRO A 64 -2.43 -16.11 -5.67
N THR A 65 -2.91 -17.34 -5.74
CA THR A 65 -4.14 -17.80 -5.09
C THR A 65 -3.86 -18.48 -3.74
N THR A 66 -2.64 -19.00 -3.57
CA THR A 66 -2.19 -19.69 -2.35
C THR A 66 -1.08 -18.92 -1.63
N GLU A 67 -0.84 -19.26 -0.37
CA GLU A 67 0.27 -18.69 0.40
C GLU A 67 1.63 -19.11 -0.17
N ALA A 68 1.75 -20.36 -0.64
CA ALA A 68 3.00 -20.86 -1.21
C ALA A 68 3.37 -20.12 -2.51
N GLU A 69 2.39 -19.81 -3.36
CA GLU A 69 2.61 -18.98 -4.56
C GLU A 69 3.01 -17.54 -4.20
N ARG A 70 2.41 -16.96 -3.14
CA ARG A 70 2.81 -15.63 -2.62
C ARG A 70 4.25 -15.64 -2.14
N GLU A 71 4.63 -16.65 -1.35
CA GLU A 71 5.99 -16.80 -0.84
C GLU A 71 7.01 -16.97 -1.98
N PHE A 72 6.68 -17.78 -2.99
CA PHE A 72 7.52 -17.96 -4.17
C PHE A 72 7.73 -16.65 -4.95
N ALA A 73 6.64 -15.92 -5.22
CA ALA A 73 6.71 -14.61 -5.88
C ALA A 73 7.58 -13.61 -5.09
N ARG A 74 7.46 -13.60 -3.76
CA ARG A 74 8.30 -12.75 -2.90
C ARG A 74 9.77 -13.16 -2.95
N GLU A 75 10.06 -14.45 -2.86
CA GLU A 75 11.43 -14.99 -2.89
C GLU A 75 12.15 -14.63 -4.20
N LEU A 76 11.46 -14.60 -5.35
CA LEU A 76 12.04 -14.13 -6.62
C LEU A 76 12.56 -12.69 -6.51
N LEU A 77 11.78 -11.76 -5.94
CA LEU A 77 12.23 -10.37 -5.80
C LEU A 77 13.37 -10.24 -4.79
N LEU A 78 13.37 -11.04 -3.73
CA LEU A 78 14.47 -11.10 -2.75
C LEU A 78 15.78 -11.55 -3.41
N VAL A 79 15.74 -12.60 -4.23
CA VAL A 79 16.88 -13.07 -5.02
C VAL A 79 17.36 -12.00 -6.01
N LEU A 80 16.42 -11.36 -6.72
CA LEU A 80 16.75 -10.32 -7.69
C LEU A 80 17.39 -9.09 -7.01
N ALA A 81 16.88 -8.67 -5.86
CA ALA A 81 17.43 -7.56 -5.09
C ALA A 81 18.80 -7.89 -4.48
N ARG A 82 18.97 -9.08 -3.88
CA ARG A 82 20.23 -9.48 -3.21
C ARG A 82 21.40 -9.66 -4.18
N SER A 83 21.14 -9.82 -5.48
CA SER A 83 22.15 -10.00 -6.53
C SER A 83 23.18 -8.86 -6.65
N SER A 84 22.88 -7.69 -6.08
CA SER A 84 23.68 -6.46 -6.18
C SER A 84 23.79 -5.84 -7.58
N GLU A 85 23.16 -6.43 -8.59
CA GLU A 85 23.19 -5.93 -9.96
C GLU A 85 22.17 -4.79 -10.13
N LEU A 86 22.61 -3.65 -10.67
CA LEU A 86 21.80 -2.42 -10.70
C LEU A 86 20.56 -2.52 -11.58
N ARG A 87 20.60 -3.26 -12.69
CA ARG A 87 19.44 -3.52 -13.56
C ARG A 87 18.45 -4.46 -12.88
N SER A 88 18.93 -5.50 -12.19
CA SER A 88 18.09 -6.40 -11.39
C SER A 88 17.33 -5.64 -10.29
N LEU A 89 18.04 -4.78 -9.55
CA LEU A 89 17.38 -3.94 -8.55
C LEU A 89 16.47 -2.87 -9.20
N GLY A 90 16.84 -2.38 -10.38
CA GLY A 90 15.96 -1.53 -11.21
C GLY A 90 14.65 -2.23 -11.60
N TYR A 91 14.69 -3.53 -11.86
CA TYR A 91 13.50 -4.33 -12.09
C TYR A 91 12.62 -4.41 -10.83
N VAL A 92 13.19 -4.66 -9.65
CA VAL A 92 12.41 -4.67 -8.38
C VAL A 92 11.74 -3.31 -8.13
N HIS A 93 12.42 -2.20 -8.45
CA HIS A 93 11.82 -0.86 -8.40
C HIS A 93 10.65 -0.72 -9.38
N GLN A 94 10.81 -1.22 -10.60
CA GLN A 94 9.73 -1.22 -11.59
C GLN A 94 8.51 -2.02 -11.11
N VAL A 95 8.73 -3.17 -10.46
CA VAL A 95 7.64 -3.97 -9.87
C VAL A 95 6.88 -3.16 -8.83
N PHE A 96 7.58 -2.46 -7.93
CA PHE A 96 6.95 -1.57 -6.96
C PHE A 96 6.07 -0.49 -7.63
N GLU A 97 6.58 0.15 -8.68
CA GLU A 97 5.86 1.25 -9.34
C GLU A 97 4.65 0.77 -10.15
N THR A 98 4.79 -0.36 -10.84
CA THR A 98 3.86 -0.76 -11.91
C THR A 98 2.93 -1.92 -11.54
N VAL A 99 3.22 -2.67 -10.47
CA VAL A 99 2.46 -3.86 -10.09
C VAL A 99 1.91 -3.69 -8.66
N PRO A 100 0.73 -3.07 -8.47
CA PRO A 100 0.23 -2.71 -7.15
C PRO A 100 0.20 -3.85 -6.14
N TRP A 101 -0.24 -5.05 -6.56
CA TRP A 101 -0.33 -6.22 -5.69
C TRP A 101 1.03 -6.79 -5.24
N ARG A 102 2.12 -6.43 -5.92
CA ARG A 102 3.51 -6.82 -5.58
C ARG A 102 4.28 -5.76 -4.79
N ARG A 103 3.67 -4.61 -4.48
CA ARG A 103 4.38 -3.50 -3.82
C ARG A 103 4.99 -3.86 -2.48
N GLN A 104 4.29 -4.66 -1.68
CA GLN A 104 4.79 -5.09 -0.39
C GLN A 104 6.02 -5.99 -0.57
N ASP A 105 5.96 -6.98 -1.46
CA ASP A 105 7.09 -7.86 -1.78
C ASP A 105 8.31 -7.08 -2.30
N ALA A 106 8.08 -6.14 -3.21
CA ALA A 106 9.15 -5.31 -3.76
C ALA A 106 9.76 -4.40 -2.69
N ALA A 107 8.93 -3.78 -1.83
CA ALA A 107 9.40 -2.97 -0.72
C ALA A 107 10.21 -3.80 0.29
N ARG A 108 9.77 -5.03 0.59
CA ARG A 108 10.51 -5.98 1.42
C ARG A 108 11.88 -6.29 0.83
N ALA A 109 11.95 -6.61 -0.46
CA ALA A 109 13.20 -6.90 -1.15
C ALA A 109 14.16 -5.69 -1.19
N ILE A 110 13.64 -4.49 -1.44
CA ILE A 110 14.42 -3.25 -1.38
C ILE A 110 14.94 -2.99 0.04
N ALA A 111 14.11 -3.23 1.06
CA ALA A 111 14.48 -3.02 2.46
C ALA A 111 15.62 -3.92 2.90
N GLU A 112 15.56 -5.21 2.57
CA GLU A 112 16.62 -6.18 2.87
C GLU A 112 17.92 -5.86 2.13
N PHE A 113 17.83 -5.50 0.84
CA PHE A 113 19.00 -5.05 0.08
C PHE A 113 19.68 -3.83 0.74
N ALA A 114 18.89 -2.86 1.19
CA ALA A 114 19.40 -1.65 1.82
C ALA A 114 20.06 -1.91 3.20
N ILE A 115 19.60 -2.95 3.92
CA ILE A 115 20.21 -3.40 5.18
C ILE A 115 21.56 -4.08 4.90
N ASP A 116 21.60 -5.03 3.97
CA ASP A 116 22.76 -5.89 3.72
C ASP A 116 23.90 -5.19 2.98
N GLN A 117 23.60 -4.21 2.13
CA GLN A 117 24.55 -3.71 1.15
C GLN A 117 24.72 -2.19 1.15
N ARG A 118 24.06 -1.51 0.20
CA ARG A 118 24.22 -0.09 -0.08
C ARG A 118 22.88 0.60 -0.02
N ARG A 119 22.84 1.69 0.76
CA ARG A 119 21.66 2.54 0.88
C ARG A 119 21.67 3.59 -0.21
N ARG A 120 20.72 3.53 -1.13
CA ARG A 120 20.59 4.52 -2.21
C ARG A 120 19.42 5.44 -1.92
N ALA A 121 19.54 6.71 -2.29
CA ALA A 121 18.46 7.67 -2.11
C ALA A 121 17.16 7.28 -2.83
N ALA A 122 17.27 6.52 -3.94
CA ALA A 122 16.12 5.98 -4.66
C ALA A 122 15.36 4.95 -3.80
N ASP A 123 16.06 4.08 -3.09
CA ASP A 123 15.49 3.03 -2.23
C ASP A 123 14.69 3.67 -1.10
N TRP A 124 15.28 4.68 -0.44
CA TRP A 124 14.63 5.42 0.63
C TRP A 124 13.25 5.96 0.22
N ARG A 125 13.14 6.57 -0.97
CA ARG A 125 11.85 7.13 -1.45
C ARG A 125 10.79 6.05 -1.63
N LEU A 126 11.16 4.88 -2.13
CA LEU A 126 10.23 3.77 -2.32
C LEU A 126 9.80 3.16 -0.98
N LEU A 127 10.75 3.01 -0.04
CA LEU A 127 10.46 2.52 1.31
C LEU A 127 9.56 3.47 2.11
N VAL A 128 9.74 4.79 1.99
CA VAL A 128 8.79 5.74 2.62
C VAL A 128 7.41 5.63 1.98
N ARG A 129 7.32 5.50 0.66
CA ARG A 129 6.05 5.33 -0.07
C ARG A 129 5.38 3.98 0.17
N SER A 130 6.10 2.99 0.72
CA SER A 130 5.53 1.69 1.04
C SER A 130 4.84 1.65 2.40
N LEU A 131 5.17 2.57 3.32
CA LEU A 131 4.59 2.63 4.67
C LEU A 131 3.05 2.50 4.72
N PRO A 132 2.25 3.10 3.81
CA PRO A 132 0.79 2.96 3.86
C PRO A 132 0.27 1.58 3.44
N VAL A 133 1.09 0.74 2.81
CA VAL A 133 0.64 -0.53 2.19
C VAL A 133 1.23 -1.78 2.85
N VAL A 134 2.22 -1.60 3.71
CA VAL A 134 2.92 -2.69 4.38
C VAL A 134 2.35 -2.95 5.76
N ASP A 135 2.28 -4.23 6.08
CA ASP A 135 1.70 -4.79 7.30
C ASP A 135 2.68 -5.82 7.90
N ASP A 136 2.40 -6.27 9.13
CA ASP A 136 3.07 -7.40 9.79
C ASP A 136 4.62 -7.31 9.80
N ASP A 137 5.30 -8.41 9.48
CA ASP A 137 6.76 -8.53 9.50
C ASP A 137 7.45 -7.65 8.44
N ASP A 138 6.81 -7.42 7.29
CA ASP A 138 7.40 -6.62 6.22
C ASP A 138 7.51 -5.16 6.62
N ALA A 139 6.47 -4.62 7.26
CA ALA A 139 6.48 -3.29 7.83
C ALA A 139 7.60 -3.13 8.90
N ARG A 140 7.79 -4.14 9.76
CA ARG A 140 8.92 -4.15 10.72
C ARG A 140 10.28 -4.02 10.00
N VAL A 141 10.52 -4.81 8.96
CA VAL A 141 11.78 -4.78 8.20
C VAL A 141 11.97 -3.44 7.47
N ILE A 142 10.90 -2.87 6.93
CA ILE A 142 10.96 -1.55 6.27
C ILE A 142 11.25 -0.44 7.27
N LEU A 143 10.60 -0.43 8.43
CA LEU A 143 10.85 0.52 9.52
C LEU A 143 12.29 0.44 10.00
N GLN A 144 12.83 -0.77 10.17
CA GLN A 144 14.24 -1.00 10.51
C GLN A 144 15.18 -0.47 9.41
N SER A 145 14.89 -0.79 8.15
CA SER A 145 15.71 -0.36 7.01
C SER A 145 15.77 1.17 6.91
N LEU A 146 14.63 1.85 7.06
CA LEU A 146 14.53 3.32 7.01
C LEU A 146 15.37 4.04 8.08
N GLN A 147 15.60 3.42 9.24
CA GLN A 147 16.48 3.98 10.29
C GLN A 147 17.94 4.07 9.84
N MET A 148 18.36 3.21 8.92
CA MET A 148 19.75 3.14 8.47
C MET A 148 20.09 4.24 7.45
N PHE A 149 19.08 4.91 6.89
CA PHE A 149 19.29 5.98 5.91
C PHE A 149 19.62 7.31 6.58
N PRO A 150 20.54 8.11 6.00
CA PRO A 150 20.80 9.47 6.49
C PRO A 150 19.61 10.42 6.24
N GLN A 151 18.75 10.13 5.26
CA GLN A 151 17.55 10.91 4.97
C GLN A 151 16.51 10.77 6.09
N ARG A 152 15.81 11.87 6.39
CA ARG A 152 14.75 11.93 7.40
C ARG A 152 13.42 12.34 6.77
N GLY A 153 12.35 11.66 7.15
CA GLY A 153 10.98 12.00 6.75
C GLY A 153 10.33 12.96 7.74
N THR A 154 10.44 14.27 7.52
CA THR A 154 9.94 15.27 8.48
C THR A 154 8.53 15.80 8.18
N LYS A 155 7.95 15.42 7.05
CA LYS A 155 6.57 15.81 6.69
C LYS A 155 5.57 15.14 7.64
N PRO A 156 4.53 15.85 8.13
CA PRO A 156 3.56 15.30 9.07
C PRO A 156 2.93 13.99 8.59
N HIS A 157 2.49 13.91 7.33
CA HIS A 157 1.90 12.67 6.80
C HIS A 157 2.88 11.49 6.87
N TRP A 158 4.18 11.67 6.62
CA TRP A 158 5.14 10.56 6.75
C TRP A 158 5.33 10.11 8.20
N LEU A 159 5.33 11.05 9.15
CA LEU A 159 5.38 10.72 10.57
C LEU A 159 4.14 9.91 10.99
N ARG A 160 2.96 10.33 10.51
CA ARG A 160 1.70 9.60 10.71
C ARG A 160 1.77 8.18 10.15
N GLU A 161 2.25 8.02 8.92
CA GLU A 161 2.38 6.70 8.28
C GLU A 161 3.37 5.78 9.02
N VAL A 162 4.43 6.31 9.62
CA VAL A 162 5.31 5.51 10.48
C VAL A 162 4.58 5.01 11.73
N ILE A 163 3.78 5.87 12.38
CA ILE A 163 2.97 5.47 13.54
C ILE A 163 1.97 4.38 13.14
N LEU A 164 1.23 4.59 12.04
CA LEU A 164 0.24 3.63 11.56
C LEU A 164 0.87 2.29 11.15
N ALA A 165 1.98 2.31 10.43
CA ALA A 165 2.72 1.10 10.08
C ALA A 165 3.16 0.33 11.34
N GLY A 166 3.67 1.03 12.36
CA GLY A 166 4.02 0.38 13.62
C GLY A 166 2.81 -0.24 14.34
N LEU A 167 1.66 0.45 14.36
CA LEU A 167 0.43 -0.06 14.96
C LEU A 167 -0.10 -1.33 14.26
N ARG A 168 0.11 -1.46 12.94
CA ARG A 168 -0.25 -2.67 12.17
C ARG A 168 0.70 -3.85 12.37
N SER A 169 1.85 -3.67 13.02
CA SER A 169 2.96 -4.65 13.05
C SER A 169 3.29 -5.24 14.42
N GLY A 170 2.31 -5.26 15.34
CA GLY A 170 2.50 -5.78 16.70
C GLY A 170 3.56 -5.01 17.49
N ASP A 171 3.96 -5.53 18.67
CA ASP A 171 4.79 -4.75 19.59
C ASP A 171 6.22 -4.51 19.09
N VAL A 172 6.78 -5.46 18.35
CA VAL A 172 8.10 -5.28 17.72
C VAL A 172 8.05 -4.19 16.65
N GLY A 173 7.03 -4.20 15.80
CA GLY A 173 6.84 -3.16 14.79
C GLY A 173 6.61 -1.77 15.40
N LYS A 174 5.82 -1.69 16.49
CA LYS A 174 5.65 -0.43 17.24
C LYS A 174 6.98 0.08 17.81
N SER A 175 7.85 -0.80 18.30
CA SER A 175 9.18 -0.43 18.78
C SER A 175 10.07 0.12 17.65
N GLU A 176 10.08 -0.54 16.48
CA GLU A 176 10.84 -0.05 15.33
C GLU A 176 10.31 1.28 14.79
N ALA A 177 8.99 1.49 14.78
CA ALA A 177 8.38 2.77 14.43
C ALA A 177 8.80 3.88 15.41
N ALA A 178 8.80 3.62 16.72
CA ALA A 178 9.24 4.59 17.72
C ALA A 178 10.72 5.00 17.51
N LYS A 179 11.61 4.03 17.24
CA LYS A 179 13.03 4.32 16.92
C LYS A 179 13.17 5.16 15.65
N LEU A 180 12.41 4.84 14.60
CA LEU A 180 12.41 5.60 13.36
C LEU A 180 11.91 7.03 13.55
N LEU A 181 10.85 7.23 14.33
CA LEU A 181 10.34 8.55 14.68
C LEU A 181 11.37 9.37 15.45
N SER A 182 12.04 8.76 16.43
CA SER A 182 13.15 9.43 17.14
C SER A 182 14.28 9.84 16.19
N HIS A 183 14.65 8.97 15.25
CA HIS A 183 15.66 9.29 14.22
C HIS A 183 15.22 10.45 13.32
N TRP A 184 13.99 10.43 12.80
CA TRP A 184 13.50 11.43 11.85
C TRP A 184 13.24 12.79 12.48
N THR A 185 12.70 12.82 13.70
CA THR A 185 12.35 14.06 14.39
C THR A 185 13.52 14.63 15.20
N GLY A 186 14.48 13.79 15.60
CA GLY A 186 15.50 14.14 16.60
C GLY A 186 14.94 14.25 18.02
N SER A 187 13.65 14.01 18.22
CA SER A 187 13.00 14.01 19.53
C SER A 187 13.19 12.65 20.20
N GLN A 188 13.35 12.66 21.52
CA GLN A 188 13.35 11.45 22.34
C GLN A 188 12.14 11.55 23.26
N LEU A 189 11.03 10.94 22.84
CA LEU A 189 9.93 10.69 23.76
C LEU A 189 10.36 9.50 24.63
N HIS A 190 10.23 9.62 25.94
CA HIS A 190 10.53 8.50 26.83
C HIS A 190 9.55 7.35 26.55
N ASP A 191 9.88 6.13 26.97
CA ASP A 191 8.94 5.02 26.85
C ASP A 191 7.60 5.43 27.47
N GLY A 192 6.52 5.25 26.69
CA GLY A 192 5.13 5.33 27.15
C GLY A 192 4.94 4.73 28.52
N ASP A 193 3.87 5.14 29.20
CA ASP A 193 3.23 4.28 30.18
C ASP A 193 3.33 2.83 29.67
N PRO A 194 4.07 1.93 30.35
CA PRO A 194 4.35 0.59 29.84
C PRO A 194 3.08 -0.19 29.54
N THR A 195 1.95 0.23 30.12
CA THR A 195 0.61 -0.34 29.88
C THR A 195 -0.05 0.12 28.58
N LYS A 196 0.42 1.23 27.99
CA LYS A 196 -0.12 1.83 26.75
C LYS A 196 0.72 1.54 25.50
N GLY A 197 1.91 0.96 25.68
CA GLY A 197 2.80 0.54 24.60
C GLY A 197 3.62 1.67 23.96
N PRO A 198 4.62 1.30 23.13
CA PRO A 198 5.72 2.19 22.74
C PRO A 198 5.35 3.32 21.76
N LEU A 199 4.17 3.28 21.14
CA LEU A 199 3.71 4.35 20.22
C LEU A 199 2.71 5.32 20.84
N SER A 200 2.17 5.05 22.03
CA SER A 200 1.12 5.88 22.64
C SER A 200 1.55 7.35 22.82
N GLN A 201 2.79 7.59 23.24
CA GLN A 201 3.33 8.96 23.34
C GLN A 201 3.50 9.62 21.97
N TRP A 202 3.93 8.86 20.95
CA TRP A 202 4.05 9.37 19.60
C TRP A 202 2.69 9.74 18.99
N GLN A 203 1.64 8.99 19.31
CA GLN A 203 0.27 9.33 18.90
C GLN A 203 -0.19 10.65 19.55
N ALA A 204 -0.01 10.79 20.87
CA ALA A 204 -0.36 12.02 21.58
C ALA A 204 0.46 13.23 21.11
N TRP A 205 1.78 13.04 20.95
CA TRP A 205 2.68 14.07 20.42
C TRP A 205 2.27 14.52 19.02
N PHE A 206 1.86 13.59 18.15
CA PHE A 206 1.42 13.92 16.81
C PHE A 206 0.13 14.73 16.82
N ASP A 207 -0.87 14.32 17.61
CA ASP A 207 -2.16 15.01 17.72
C ASP A 207 -2.02 16.41 18.33
N GLU A 208 -1.16 16.58 19.33
CA GLU A 208 -0.85 17.89 19.91
C GLU A 208 -0.12 18.80 18.91
N LYS A 209 0.82 18.24 18.14
CA LYS A 209 1.67 19.01 17.22
C LYS A 209 0.97 19.36 15.91
N TYR A 210 0.08 18.51 15.43
CA TYR A 210 -0.64 18.67 14.16
C TYR A 210 -2.15 18.54 14.37
N PRO A 211 -2.76 19.45 15.16
CA PRO A 211 -4.16 19.34 15.54
C PRO A 211 -5.14 19.49 14.36
N GLU A 212 -4.67 19.94 13.20
CA GLU A 212 -5.45 20.02 11.96
C GLU A 212 -5.54 18.67 11.21
N LEU A 213 -4.64 17.73 11.49
CA LEU A 213 -4.52 16.48 10.75
C LEU A 213 -5.30 15.33 11.41
N PRO A 214 -5.69 14.29 10.64
CA PRO A 214 -6.29 13.08 11.20
C PRO A 214 -5.36 12.41 12.21
N GLU A 215 -5.94 11.96 13.32
CA GLU A 215 -5.21 11.26 14.38
C GLU A 215 -4.49 10.00 13.83
N PRO A 216 -3.31 9.66 14.37
CA PRO A 216 -2.55 8.48 13.96
C PRO A 216 -3.07 7.23 14.66
N ILE A 217 -4.34 6.93 14.44
CA ILE A 217 -5.04 5.74 14.95
C ILE A 217 -5.45 4.84 13.78
N LEU A 218 -5.42 3.53 14.00
CA LEU A 218 -5.94 2.60 13.01
C LEU A 218 -7.44 2.83 12.80
N PRO A 219 -7.95 2.60 11.58
CA PRO A 219 -9.38 2.67 11.33
C PRO A 219 -10.16 1.70 12.23
N VAL A 220 -11.29 2.18 12.72
CA VAL A 220 -12.23 1.40 13.53
C VAL A 220 -13.58 1.40 12.82
N ASP A 221 -14.15 0.21 12.63
CA ASP A 221 -15.49 0.05 12.06
C ASP A 221 -16.52 0.82 12.90
N SER A 222 -17.43 1.54 12.23
CA SER A 222 -18.52 2.21 12.94
C SER A 222 -19.45 1.18 13.60
N PRO A 223 -19.88 1.37 14.85
CA PRO A 223 -20.87 0.50 15.50
C PRO A 223 -22.20 0.39 14.75
N THR A 224 -22.51 1.37 13.88
CA THR A 224 -23.73 1.40 13.08
C THR A 224 -23.56 0.82 11.68
N SER A 225 -22.33 0.49 11.26
CA SER A 225 -22.08 -0.05 9.92
C SER A 225 -22.64 -1.45 9.79
N ARG A 226 -23.25 -1.72 8.63
CA ARG A 226 -23.84 -3.03 8.31
C ARG A 226 -22.77 -4.10 8.12
N TYR A 227 -21.63 -3.69 7.60
CA TYR A 227 -20.50 -4.56 7.28
C TYR A 227 -19.24 -4.03 7.95
N THR A 228 -18.37 -4.93 8.40
CA THR A 228 -17.03 -4.57 8.85
C THR A 228 -16.05 -4.63 7.69
N TYR A 229 -14.99 -3.82 7.74
CA TYR A 229 -13.92 -3.83 6.75
C TYR A 229 -13.37 -5.24 6.53
N ALA A 230 -13.05 -5.97 7.61
CA ALA A 230 -12.50 -7.32 7.52
C ALA A 230 -13.45 -8.31 6.80
N LYS A 231 -14.76 -8.22 7.06
CA LYS A 231 -15.76 -9.06 6.38
C LYS A 231 -15.85 -8.71 4.89
N LEU A 232 -15.87 -7.43 4.54
CA LEU A 232 -15.91 -6.98 3.15
C LEU A 232 -14.65 -7.39 2.39
N LEU A 233 -13.47 -7.22 2.99
CA LEU A 233 -12.20 -7.61 2.39
C LEU A 233 -12.17 -9.12 2.11
N THR A 234 -12.61 -9.92 3.07
CA THR A 234 -12.70 -11.38 2.92
C THR A 234 -13.67 -11.77 1.82
N PHE A 235 -14.85 -11.14 1.77
CA PHE A 235 -15.86 -11.40 0.75
C PHE A 235 -15.38 -11.03 -0.65
N LEU A 236 -14.83 -9.81 -0.83
CA LEU A 236 -14.33 -9.30 -2.11
C LEU A 236 -13.09 -10.06 -2.62
N GLY A 237 -12.30 -10.64 -1.70
CA GLY A 237 -11.18 -11.51 -2.04
C GLY A 237 -11.59 -12.95 -2.38
N GLY A 238 -12.81 -13.37 -2.04
CA GLY A 238 -13.33 -14.71 -2.32
C GLY A 238 -13.94 -14.85 -3.72
N GLU A 239 -14.22 -16.09 -4.13
CA GLU A 239 -14.75 -16.38 -5.47
C GLU A 239 -16.02 -15.62 -5.83
N ARG A 240 -16.95 -15.45 -4.87
CA ARG A 240 -18.21 -14.75 -5.12
C ARG A 240 -17.99 -13.25 -5.31
N GLY A 241 -17.18 -12.62 -4.45
CA GLY A 241 -16.88 -11.19 -4.57
C GLY A 241 -16.04 -10.84 -5.79
N ALA A 242 -15.25 -11.79 -6.31
CA ALA A 242 -14.48 -11.62 -7.53
C ALA A 242 -15.32 -11.71 -8.83
N LYS A 243 -16.58 -12.20 -8.75
CA LYS A 243 -17.47 -12.44 -9.89
C LYS A 243 -18.56 -11.37 -10.05
N GLY A 244 -18.38 -10.17 -9.48
CA GLY A 244 -19.29 -9.06 -9.70
C GLY A 244 -19.42 -8.67 -11.17
N ASP A 245 -20.57 -8.13 -11.56
CA ASP A 245 -20.86 -7.63 -12.90
C ASP A 245 -20.54 -6.12 -13.00
N PRO A 246 -19.54 -5.71 -13.81
CA PRO A 246 -19.21 -4.30 -14.03
C PRO A 246 -20.37 -3.47 -14.58
N GLN A 247 -21.25 -4.06 -15.40
CA GLN A 247 -22.36 -3.33 -16.00
C GLN A 247 -23.41 -2.95 -14.95
N SER A 248 -23.78 -3.91 -14.10
CA SER A 248 -24.62 -3.65 -12.92
C SER A 248 -23.93 -2.71 -11.93
N GLY A 249 -22.61 -2.86 -11.77
CA GLY A 249 -21.79 -2.02 -10.90
C GLY A 249 -21.81 -0.54 -11.26
N ALA A 250 -21.98 -0.19 -12.53
CA ALA A 250 -22.16 1.19 -12.96
C ALA A 250 -23.42 1.84 -12.36
N ASN A 251 -24.51 1.08 -12.22
CA ASN A 251 -25.73 1.55 -11.56
C ASN A 251 -25.54 1.63 -10.04
N VAL A 252 -24.79 0.69 -9.46
CA VAL A 252 -24.45 0.72 -8.03
C VAL A 252 -23.58 1.93 -7.69
N PHE A 253 -22.66 2.32 -8.58
CA PHE A 253 -21.82 3.52 -8.42
C PHE A 253 -22.65 4.81 -8.32
N GLU A 254 -23.78 4.87 -9.04
CA GLU A 254 -24.75 5.96 -8.91
C GLU A 254 -25.60 5.83 -7.65
N LYS A 255 -26.12 4.62 -7.36
CA LYS A 255 -26.92 4.33 -6.17
C LYS A 255 -26.16 4.71 -4.89
N ALA A 256 -24.90 4.33 -4.80
CA ALA A 256 -23.96 4.64 -3.73
C ALA A 256 -23.46 6.10 -3.75
N GLN A 257 -23.96 6.93 -4.66
CA GLN A 257 -23.66 8.37 -4.76
C GLN A 257 -22.20 8.69 -5.13
N CYS A 258 -21.36 7.70 -5.46
CA CYS A 258 -19.97 7.91 -5.83
C CYS A 258 -19.84 8.87 -7.03
N ILE A 259 -20.78 8.77 -7.97
CA ILE A 259 -20.82 9.60 -9.19
C ILE A 259 -20.93 11.12 -8.94
N LYS A 260 -21.46 11.53 -7.78
CA LYS A 260 -21.62 12.94 -7.43
C LYS A 260 -20.30 13.66 -7.19
N CYS A 261 -19.25 12.89 -6.90
CA CYS A 261 -17.93 13.44 -6.56
C CYS A 261 -16.84 12.89 -7.48
N HIS A 262 -16.95 11.62 -7.89
CA HIS A 262 -15.92 10.91 -8.62
C HIS A 262 -16.29 10.67 -10.08
N ARG A 263 -15.29 10.78 -10.94
CA ARG A 263 -15.35 10.40 -12.34
C ARG A 263 -14.95 8.93 -12.51
N PHE A 264 -15.65 8.25 -13.40
CA PHE A 264 -15.24 6.96 -13.96
C PHE A 264 -15.55 6.92 -15.45
N GLY A 265 -14.52 6.79 -16.28
CA GLY A 265 -14.61 7.00 -17.72
C GLY A 265 -15.08 8.43 -18.02
N ALA A 266 -16.14 8.55 -18.83
CA ALA A 266 -16.75 9.83 -19.18
C ALA A 266 -17.89 10.27 -18.23
N ARG A 267 -18.19 9.50 -17.17
CA ARG A 267 -19.32 9.74 -16.27
C ARG A 267 -18.88 10.30 -14.92
N GLY A 268 -19.74 11.14 -14.34
CA GLY A 268 -19.56 11.70 -13.00
C GLY A 268 -18.81 13.02 -12.95
N GLU A 269 -18.44 13.41 -11.73
CA GLU A 269 -17.86 14.71 -11.42
C GLU A 269 -16.34 14.62 -11.18
N ALA A 270 -15.62 15.71 -11.44
CA ALA A 270 -14.16 15.76 -11.30
C ALA A 270 -13.70 16.55 -10.05
N MET A 271 -14.52 16.54 -9.00
CA MET A 271 -14.23 17.23 -7.75
C MET A 271 -13.49 16.33 -6.74
N GLY A 272 -13.73 15.03 -6.79
CA GLY A 272 -12.93 14.00 -6.12
C GLY A 272 -11.93 13.33 -7.09
N PRO A 273 -11.06 12.45 -6.57
CA PRO A 273 -10.11 11.71 -7.41
C PRO A 273 -10.80 10.94 -8.53
N ASP A 274 -10.23 11.00 -9.74
CA ASP A 274 -10.68 10.15 -10.85
C ASP A 274 -10.45 8.67 -10.51
N LEU A 275 -11.50 7.84 -10.63
CA LEU A 275 -11.47 6.41 -10.31
C LEU A 275 -11.29 5.51 -11.54
N THR A 276 -11.25 6.05 -12.76
CA THR A 276 -11.18 5.30 -14.03
C THR A 276 -10.05 4.26 -14.04
N ASN A 277 -8.88 4.61 -13.50
CA ASN A 277 -7.72 3.73 -13.43
C ASN A 277 -7.32 3.39 -11.99
N VAL A 278 -8.28 3.38 -11.06
CA VAL A 278 -8.00 3.18 -9.63
C VAL A 278 -7.28 1.86 -9.36
N ARG A 279 -7.66 0.76 -10.02
CA ARG A 279 -7.03 -0.55 -9.82
C ARG A 279 -5.57 -0.64 -10.28
N GLN A 280 -5.19 0.18 -11.26
CA GLN A 280 -3.81 0.22 -11.75
C GLN A 280 -2.91 0.93 -10.74
N ARG A 281 -3.51 1.75 -9.86
CA ARG A 281 -2.81 2.55 -8.86
C ARG A 281 -2.88 1.94 -7.47
N PHE A 282 -3.93 1.20 -7.13
CA PHE A 282 -4.21 0.73 -5.77
C PHE A 282 -4.64 -0.72 -5.72
N GLN A 283 -4.28 -1.41 -4.64
CA GLN A 283 -4.77 -2.75 -4.32
C GLN A 283 -6.23 -2.71 -3.85
N LEU A 284 -6.92 -3.84 -3.93
CA LEU A 284 -8.29 -4.00 -3.42
C LEU A 284 -8.43 -3.53 -1.97
N LYS A 285 -7.50 -3.95 -1.09
CA LYS A 285 -7.50 -3.56 0.33
C LYS A 285 -7.49 -2.05 0.51
N GLN A 286 -6.68 -1.33 -0.27
CA GLN A 286 -6.56 0.13 -0.20
C GLN A 286 -7.80 0.84 -0.73
N ILE A 287 -8.39 0.35 -1.82
CA ILE A 287 -9.63 0.92 -2.38
C ILE A 287 -10.76 0.75 -1.37
N LEU A 288 -10.87 -0.45 -0.79
CA LEU A 288 -11.88 -0.73 0.22
C LEU A 288 -11.67 0.09 1.49
N GLU A 289 -10.44 0.21 1.99
CA GLU A 289 -10.12 1.01 3.16
C GLU A 289 -10.48 2.48 2.95
N ALA A 290 -10.10 3.07 1.81
CA ALA A 290 -10.48 4.44 1.47
C ALA A 290 -12.01 4.63 1.31
N THR A 291 -12.74 3.58 0.95
CA THR A 291 -14.20 3.60 0.80
C THR A 291 -14.90 3.51 2.16
N VAL A 292 -14.40 2.66 3.07
CA VAL A 292 -14.99 2.41 4.39
C VAL A 292 -14.57 3.47 5.40
N PHE A 293 -13.34 3.98 5.27
CA PHE A 293 -12.72 4.93 6.19
C PHE A 293 -12.18 6.17 5.44
N PRO A 294 -13.07 6.96 4.80
CA PRO A 294 -12.64 8.06 3.92
C PRO A 294 -11.81 9.15 4.62
N SER A 295 -11.90 9.26 5.95
CA SER A 295 -11.11 10.22 6.75
C SER A 295 -9.71 9.73 7.14
N GLN A 296 -9.35 8.47 6.83
CA GLN A 296 -8.02 7.93 7.17
C GLN A 296 -6.89 8.44 6.29
N SER A 297 -7.19 8.77 5.03
CA SER A 297 -6.22 9.32 4.09
C SER A 297 -6.88 10.41 3.26
N ILE A 298 -6.61 11.67 3.64
CA ILE A 298 -7.07 12.85 2.91
C ILE A 298 -5.84 13.42 2.21
N THR A 299 -5.85 13.42 0.88
CA THR A 299 -4.77 14.03 0.10
C THR A 299 -4.93 15.55 0.10
N ASP A 300 -3.83 16.30 0.11
CA ASP A 300 -3.83 17.78 0.05
C ASP A 300 -4.74 18.36 -1.05
N GLN A 301 -4.86 17.67 -2.20
CA GLN A 301 -5.69 18.11 -3.33
C GLN A 301 -7.21 18.00 -3.09
N HIS A 302 -7.62 17.22 -2.09
CA HIS A 302 -9.02 16.92 -1.77
C HIS A 302 -9.30 17.16 -0.29
N GLU A 303 -8.52 18.05 0.33
CA GLU A 303 -8.70 18.44 1.71
C GLU A 303 -10.09 19.07 1.91
N THR A 304 -10.77 18.63 2.96
CA THR A 304 -12.04 19.23 3.37
C THR A 304 -11.75 20.52 4.10
N THR A 305 -12.40 21.61 3.69
CA THR A 305 -12.32 22.90 4.38
C THR A 305 -13.70 23.32 4.83
N THR A 306 -13.78 23.82 6.07
CA THR A 306 -14.95 24.51 6.60
C THR A 306 -14.78 26.00 6.38
N ILE A 307 -15.68 26.59 5.61
CA ILE A 307 -15.78 28.02 5.33
C ILE A 307 -16.86 28.61 6.23
N VAL A 308 -16.50 29.68 6.94
CA VAL A 308 -17.44 30.54 7.66
C VAL A 308 -17.51 31.86 6.90
N THR A 309 -18.72 32.28 6.53
CA THR A 309 -18.95 33.54 5.82
C THR A 309 -19.26 34.68 6.78
N THR A 310 -19.07 35.92 6.33
CA THR A 310 -19.31 37.13 7.12
C THR A 310 -20.76 37.33 7.56
N ASP A 311 -21.71 36.64 6.92
CA ASP A 311 -23.13 36.60 7.29
C ASP A 311 -23.48 35.38 8.18
N GLY A 312 -22.47 34.63 8.63
CA GLY A 312 -22.60 33.53 9.58
C GLY A 312 -23.00 32.17 8.97
N GLN A 313 -22.96 32.02 7.64
CA GLN A 313 -23.19 30.72 7.01
C GLN A 313 -21.94 29.83 7.12
N ILE A 314 -22.17 28.52 7.25
CA ILE A 314 -21.09 27.54 7.35
C ILE A 314 -21.23 26.53 6.20
N PHE A 315 -20.18 26.42 5.40
CA PHE A 315 -20.06 25.43 4.33
C PHE A 315 -18.88 24.51 4.63
N SER A 316 -19.02 23.21 4.41
CA SER A 316 -17.93 22.26 4.60
C SER A 316 -17.85 21.31 3.41
N GLY A 317 -16.66 21.17 2.84
CA GLY A 317 -16.48 20.40 1.62
C GLY A 317 -15.12 20.57 0.95
N VAL A 318 -14.96 19.97 -0.22
CA VAL A 318 -13.77 20.15 -1.06
C VAL A 318 -13.89 21.46 -1.82
N LEU A 319 -12.83 22.26 -1.79
CA LEU A 319 -12.81 23.58 -2.42
C LEU A 319 -12.29 23.49 -3.86
N ALA A 320 -12.98 24.16 -4.79
CA ALA A 320 -12.47 24.46 -6.11
C ALA A 320 -12.52 25.98 -6.34
N ALA A 321 -11.41 26.56 -6.78
CA ALA A 321 -11.36 27.98 -7.13
C ALA A 321 -12.13 28.25 -8.42
N ALA A 322 -12.91 29.33 -8.44
CA ALA A 322 -13.63 29.79 -9.63
C ALA A 322 -13.68 31.32 -9.64
N ASP A 323 -12.79 31.97 -10.38
CA ASP A 323 -12.71 33.42 -10.66
C ASP A 323 -13.41 34.35 -9.62
N GLY A 324 -12.69 34.66 -8.53
CA GLY A 324 -13.18 35.50 -7.45
C GLY A 324 -14.13 34.82 -6.46
N LYS A 325 -14.55 33.58 -6.75
CA LYS A 325 -15.42 32.75 -5.92
C LYS A 325 -14.76 31.43 -5.56
N ILE A 326 -15.35 30.74 -4.61
CA ILE A 326 -15.01 29.38 -4.22
C ILE A 326 -16.25 28.50 -4.39
N VAL A 327 -16.07 27.38 -5.08
CA VAL A 327 -17.07 26.31 -5.13
C VAL A 327 -16.74 25.32 -4.02
N VAL A 328 -17.71 25.06 -3.14
CA VAL A 328 -17.61 24.09 -2.06
C VAL A 328 -18.44 22.87 -2.43
N LEU A 329 -17.79 21.73 -2.70
CA LEU A 329 -18.48 20.45 -2.85
C LEU A 329 -18.73 19.83 -1.49
N GLN A 330 -19.99 19.83 -1.08
CA GLN A 330 -20.43 19.27 0.19
C GLN A 330 -20.65 17.75 0.09
N ALA A 331 -20.67 17.08 1.26
CA ALA A 331 -20.80 15.63 1.37
C ALA A 331 -22.06 15.03 0.71
N ASN A 332 -23.13 15.82 0.55
CA ASN A 332 -24.36 15.40 -0.15
C ASN A 332 -24.27 15.50 -1.69
N GLY A 333 -23.14 16.01 -2.21
CA GLY A 333 -22.89 16.29 -3.62
C GLY A 333 -23.34 17.67 -4.09
N ASN A 334 -23.88 18.52 -3.20
CA ASN A 334 -24.25 19.88 -3.55
C ASN A 334 -23.01 20.76 -3.69
N LYS A 335 -23.06 21.68 -4.66
CA LYS A 335 -22.03 22.69 -4.89
C LYS A 335 -22.55 24.04 -4.39
N ALA A 336 -22.00 24.54 -3.30
CA ALA A 336 -22.24 25.90 -2.85
C ALA A 336 -21.22 26.84 -3.53
N ILE A 337 -21.64 28.05 -3.92
CA ILE A 337 -20.74 29.06 -4.48
C ILE A 337 -20.69 30.21 -3.50
N VAL A 338 -19.50 30.48 -2.96
CA VAL A 338 -19.25 31.52 -1.99
C VAL A 338 -18.31 32.56 -2.62
N ASP A 339 -18.66 33.84 -2.54
CA ASP A 339 -17.76 34.90 -2.99
C ASP A 339 -16.56 34.98 -2.04
N ARG A 340 -15.33 35.09 -2.57
CA ARG A 340 -14.13 35.05 -1.73
C ARG A 340 -14.09 36.21 -0.74
N ARG A 341 -14.72 37.34 -1.08
CA ARG A 341 -14.80 38.52 -0.20
C ARG A 341 -15.75 38.32 0.99
N ASP A 342 -16.67 37.37 0.89
CA ASP A 342 -17.68 37.07 1.91
C ASP A 342 -17.18 35.98 2.87
N ILE A 343 -15.94 35.48 2.70
CA ILE A 343 -15.32 34.48 3.57
C ILE A 343 -14.63 35.18 4.74
N GLU A 344 -15.09 34.87 5.95
CA GLU A 344 -14.48 35.34 7.20
C GLU A 344 -13.35 34.40 7.62
N GLU A 345 -13.62 33.08 7.62
CA GLU A 345 -12.66 32.05 8.01
C GLU A 345 -12.70 30.83 7.07
N ALA A 346 -11.56 30.19 6.89
CA ALA A 346 -11.43 28.92 6.19
C ALA A 346 -10.52 27.99 7.00
N LEU A 347 -11.10 26.94 7.58
CA LEU A 347 -10.43 26.04 8.52
C LEU A 347 -10.34 24.62 7.93
N PRO A 348 -9.17 23.97 7.96
CA PRO A 348 -9.04 22.57 7.54
C PRO A 348 -9.86 21.65 8.46
N SER A 349 -10.37 20.55 7.91
CA SER A 349 -11.17 19.56 8.63
C SER A 349 -10.47 18.20 8.64
N ARG A 350 -10.41 17.58 9.82
CA ARG A 350 -9.96 16.19 10.00
C ARG A 350 -10.90 15.17 9.32
N LYS A 351 -12.13 15.59 8.98
CA LYS A 351 -13.15 14.73 8.38
C LYS A 351 -13.18 14.90 6.86
N SER A 352 -13.15 13.80 6.13
CA SER A 352 -13.30 13.78 4.69
C SER A 352 -14.69 14.27 4.25
N ALA A 353 -14.76 14.93 3.10
CA ALA A 353 -16.01 15.29 2.45
C ALA A 353 -16.69 14.06 1.84
N MET A 354 -15.95 12.97 1.59
CA MET A 354 -16.54 11.69 1.21
C MET A 354 -17.30 11.11 2.41
N PRO A 355 -18.61 10.81 2.27
CA PRO A 355 -19.41 10.31 3.39
C PRO A 355 -18.95 8.94 3.89
N ASP A 356 -19.08 8.72 5.20
CA ASP A 356 -18.99 7.39 5.80
C ASP A 356 -20.25 6.55 5.47
N GLY A 357 -20.14 5.22 5.52
CA GLY A 357 -21.31 4.32 5.41
C GLY A 357 -21.91 4.19 4.01
N LEU A 358 -21.21 4.61 2.95
CA LEU A 358 -21.70 4.53 1.56
C LEU A 358 -22.07 3.10 1.10
N LEU A 359 -21.48 2.08 1.74
CA LEU A 359 -21.74 0.67 1.42
C LEU A 359 -22.90 0.06 2.23
N ASP A 360 -23.36 0.70 3.30
CA ASP A 360 -24.39 0.15 4.19
C ASP A 360 -25.75 -0.11 3.49
N PRO A 361 -26.21 0.75 2.55
CA PRO A 361 -27.46 0.53 1.82
C PRO A 361 -27.38 -0.59 0.78
N LEU A 362 -26.19 -1.09 0.48
CA LEU A 362 -25.94 -2.06 -0.59
C LEU A 362 -26.05 -3.50 -0.08
N SER A 363 -26.41 -4.42 -0.96
CA SER A 363 -26.22 -5.86 -0.72
C SER A 363 -24.77 -6.27 -1.01
N LEU A 364 -24.35 -7.46 -0.54
CA LEU A 364 -23.02 -7.98 -0.85
C LEU A 364 -22.80 -8.16 -2.37
N ASP A 365 -23.82 -8.56 -3.11
CA ASP A 365 -23.71 -8.71 -4.57
C ASP A 365 -23.57 -7.33 -5.25
N GLU A 366 -24.32 -6.32 -4.80
CA GLU A 366 -24.13 -4.94 -5.28
C GLU A 366 -22.73 -4.40 -4.96
N ILE A 367 -22.16 -4.73 -3.80
CA ILE A 367 -20.79 -4.35 -3.45
C ILE A 367 -19.80 -5.07 -4.37
N ALA A 368 -20.00 -6.36 -4.67
CA ALA A 368 -19.15 -7.08 -5.63
C ALA A 368 -19.22 -6.41 -7.02
N ASP A 369 -20.40 -6.06 -7.49
CA ASP A 369 -20.63 -5.37 -8.77
C ASP A 369 -19.93 -4.00 -8.80
N LEU A 370 -20.07 -3.20 -7.72
CA LEU A 370 -19.41 -1.90 -7.58
C LEU A 370 -17.87 -2.01 -7.70
N PHE A 371 -17.28 -2.98 -7.00
CA PHE A 371 -15.83 -3.20 -7.07
C PHE A 371 -15.40 -3.83 -8.40
N ALA A 372 -16.25 -4.63 -9.03
CA ALA A 372 -16.00 -5.14 -10.39
C ALA A 372 -15.98 -3.98 -11.40
N TYR A 373 -16.90 -3.03 -11.30
CA TYR A 373 -16.93 -1.81 -12.12
C TYR A 373 -15.65 -0.98 -11.93
N MET A 374 -15.25 -0.68 -10.69
CA MET A 374 -14.00 0.05 -10.41
C MET A 374 -12.73 -0.70 -10.84
N ARG A 375 -12.82 -2.02 -11.01
CA ARG A 375 -11.72 -2.89 -11.49
C ARG A 375 -11.78 -3.15 -13.00
N ASP A 376 -12.78 -2.65 -13.70
CA ASP A 376 -12.87 -2.85 -15.14
C ASP A 376 -11.81 -2.01 -15.89
N ARG A 377 -11.42 -2.42 -17.11
CA ARG A 377 -10.67 -1.52 -18.01
C ARG A 377 -11.72 -0.79 -18.83
N GLN A 378 -11.89 0.50 -18.60
CA GLN A 378 -12.54 1.34 -19.58
C GLN A 378 -11.63 1.35 -20.83
N GLN A 379 -12.14 0.81 -21.94
CA GLN A 379 -11.47 0.80 -23.24
C GLN A 379 -11.46 2.20 -23.85
#